data_AF-A0A2E5B656-F1
#
_entry.id   AF-A0A2E5B656-F1
#
_cell.length_a   1.000
_cell.length_b   1.000
_cell.length_c   1.000
_cell.angle_alpha   90.00
_cell.angle_beta   90.00
_cell.angle_gamma   90.00
#
_symmetry.space_group_name_H-M   'P 1'
#
loop_
_entity.id
_entity.type
_entity.pdbx_description
1 polymer ?
#
loop_
_entity_poly.entity_id
_entity_poly.type
_entity_poly.pdbx_seq_one_letter_code
_entity_poly.pdbx_strand_id
1 'polypeptide(L)'
;MQVIVERATQISKFSYEDSKLISATHTNINIGDPVELVIWDLNCDNTNIYKNVEDVPSDWVGEKYLYDGSKWSNNPNWVDPSKKDE
;
A
#
# COMPACT_ATOMS: atom_id res chain seq x y z
N MET A 1 4.91 4.15 -9.83
CA MET A 1 4.81 3.22 -8.68
C MET A 1 3.45 2.55 -8.66
N GLN A 2 3.38 1.33 -8.14
CA GLN A 2 2.15 0.65 -7.78
C GLN A 2 1.88 0.80 -6.29
N VAL A 3 0.68 1.25 -5.93
CA VAL A 3 0.27 1.50 -4.54
C VAL A 3 -0.90 0.59 -4.19
N ILE A 4 -0.72 -0.19 -3.13
CA ILE A 4 -1.76 -1.04 -2.54
C ILE A 4 -2.45 -0.24 -1.44
N VAL A 5 -3.75 -0.04 -1.57
CA VAL A 5 -4.57 0.76 -0.66
C VAL A 5 -5.69 -0.10 -0.08
N GLU A 6 -5.88 -0.03 1.24
CA GLU A 6 -7.04 -0.64 1.90
C GLU A 6 -8.30 0.18 1.59
N ARG A 7 -9.33 -0.47 1.06
CA ARG A 7 -10.54 0.19 0.53
C ARG A 7 -11.35 0.89 1.61
N ALA A 8 -11.44 0.31 2.80
CA ALA A 8 -12.29 0.84 3.88
C ALA A 8 -11.72 2.13 4.48
N THR A 9 -10.40 2.20 4.64
CA THR A 9 -9.70 3.28 5.33
C THR A 9 -8.98 4.24 4.38
N GLN A 10 -8.82 3.84 3.12
CA GLN A 10 -7.98 4.49 2.11
C GLN A 10 -6.50 4.58 2.51
N ILE A 11 -6.07 3.83 3.51
CA ILE A 11 -4.68 3.81 3.96
C ILE A 11 -3.81 3.16 2.89
N SER A 12 -2.74 3.86 2.49
CA SER A 12 -1.71 3.26 1.62
C SER A 12 -0.88 2.28 2.44
N LYS A 13 -0.99 0.99 2.13
CA LYS A 13 -0.37 -0.10 2.88
C LYS A 13 1.01 -0.43 2.32
N PHE A 14 1.13 -0.52 1.00
CA PHE A 14 2.37 -0.89 0.32
C PHE A 14 2.60 -0.05 -0.94
N SER A 15 3.87 0.17 -1.28
CA SER A 15 4.31 0.83 -2.51
C SER A 15 5.44 0.00 -3.14
N TYR A 16 5.30 -0.28 -4.43
CA TYR A 16 6.26 -1.05 -5.23
C TYR A 16 6.54 -0.37 -6.56
N GLU A 17 7.65 -0.72 -7.21
CA GLU A 17 7.92 -0.32 -8.58
C GLU A 17 6.85 -0.85 -9.55
N ASP A 18 6.60 -0.14 -10.66
CA ASP A 18 5.61 -0.56 -11.67
C ASP A 18 5.97 -1.88 -12.35
N SER A 19 7.26 -2.26 -12.34
CA SER A 19 7.74 -3.54 -12.85
C SER A 19 7.43 -4.73 -11.94
N LYS A 20 7.05 -4.50 -10.67
CA LYS A 20 6.77 -5.59 -9.72
C LYS A 20 5.42 -6.25 -10.05
N LEU A 21 5.38 -7.57 -10.17
CA LEU A 21 4.09 -8.25 -10.34
C LEU A 21 3.32 -8.24 -9.02
N ILE A 22 2.07 -7.78 -9.05
CA ILE A 22 1.16 -7.80 -7.90
C ILE A 22 -0.12 -8.50 -8.35
N SER A 23 -0.46 -9.59 -7.68
CA SER A 23 -1.66 -10.39 -7.99
C SER A 23 -2.53 -10.53 -6.75
N ALA A 24 -3.69 -9.87 -6.76
CA ALA A 24 -4.69 -10.00 -5.72
C ALA A 24 -5.64 -11.17 -6.03
N THR A 25 -5.74 -12.10 -5.08
CA THR A 25 -6.71 -13.20 -5.08
C THR A 25 -7.81 -12.90 -4.06
N HIS A 26 -8.82 -13.77 -3.94
CA HIS A 26 -9.83 -13.66 -2.87
C HIS A 26 -9.27 -13.91 -1.46
N THR A 27 -8.09 -14.54 -1.36
CA THR A 27 -7.51 -14.91 -0.06
C THR A 27 -6.41 -13.95 0.37
N ASN A 28 -5.55 -13.54 -0.56
CA ASN A 28 -4.33 -12.79 -0.28
C ASN A 28 -3.85 -11.99 -1.50
N ILE A 29 -2.82 -11.17 -1.32
CA ILE A 29 -2.05 -10.57 -2.40
C ILE A 29 -0.67 -11.22 -2.49
N ASN A 30 -0.28 -11.65 -3.69
CA ASN A 30 1.05 -12.19 -3.99
C ASN A 30 1.90 -11.14 -4.70
N ILE A 31 3.14 -10.98 -4.25
CA ILE A 31 4.11 -10.02 -4.80
C ILE A 31 5.27 -10.79 -5.45
N GLY A 32 5.56 -10.49 -6.71
CA GLY A 32 6.62 -11.11 -7.51
C GLY A 32 6.18 -12.36 -8.30
N ASP A 33 7.04 -12.78 -9.23
CA ASP A 33 6.96 -14.05 -9.95
C ASP A 33 8.39 -14.58 -10.20
N PRO A 34 8.86 -15.63 -9.47
CA PRO A 34 8.11 -16.41 -8.48
C PRO A 34 7.69 -15.56 -7.26
N VAL A 35 6.67 -16.00 -6.53
CA VAL A 35 6.14 -15.26 -5.37
C VAL A 35 7.24 -15.07 -4.31
N GLU A 36 7.54 -13.82 -3.99
CA GLU A 36 8.56 -13.43 -3.01
C GLU A 36 7.94 -13.09 -1.65
N LEU A 37 6.73 -12.52 -1.65
CA LEU A 37 5.99 -12.12 -0.46
C LEU A 37 4.49 -12.36 -0.65
N VAL A 38 3.83 -12.80 0.43
CA VAL A 38 2.38 -12.94 0.49
C VAL A 38 1.84 -12.02 1.60
N ILE A 39 0.92 -11.14 1.22
CA ILE A 39 0.19 -10.24 2.12
C ILE A 39 -1.13 -10.92 2.45
N TRP A 40 -1.31 -11.35 3.70
CA TRP A 40 -2.43 -12.19 4.13
C TRP A 40 -3.64 -11.41 4.65
N ASP A 41 -3.45 -10.15 5.04
CA ASP A 41 -4.49 -9.28 5.57
C ASP A 41 -5.24 -8.49 4.47
N LEU A 42 -4.75 -8.53 3.23
CA LEU A 42 -5.33 -7.86 2.06
C LEU A 42 -5.65 -8.84 0.93
N ASN A 43 -6.70 -8.55 0.15
CA ASN A 43 -7.19 -9.36 -0.97
C ASN A 43 -7.96 -8.50 -1.99
N CYS A 44 -8.48 -9.08 -3.07
CA CYS A 44 -9.21 -8.32 -4.09
C CYS A 44 -10.52 -7.66 -3.59
N ASP A 45 -11.09 -8.16 -2.50
CA ASP A 45 -12.35 -7.68 -1.92
C ASP A 45 -12.16 -6.47 -0.99
N ASN A 46 -10.97 -6.29 -0.40
CA ASN A 46 -10.69 -5.20 0.53
C ASN A 46 -9.59 -4.22 0.06
N THR A 47 -9.00 -4.41 -1.12
CA THR A 47 -7.92 -3.57 -1.63
C THR A 47 -8.19 -2.96 -3.00
N ASN A 48 -7.69 -1.75 -3.21
CA ASN A 48 -7.45 -1.16 -4.53
C ASN A 48 -5.94 -1.17 -4.83
N ILE A 49 -5.56 -1.58 -6.04
CA ILE A 49 -4.18 -1.51 -6.53
C ILE A 49 -4.14 -0.43 -7.62
N TYR A 50 -3.53 0.71 -7.31
CA TYR A 50 -3.31 1.79 -8.28
C TYR A 50 -1.95 1.61 -8.94
N LYS A 51 -1.90 1.73 -10.27
CA LYS A 51 -0.66 1.58 -11.06
C LYS A 51 -0.24 2.92 -11.67
N ASN A 52 1.04 3.06 -12.00
CA ASN A 52 1.60 4.28 -12.61
C ASN A 52 1.33 5.54 -11.77
N VAL A 53 1.37 5.41 -10.45
CA VAL A 53 1.29 6.55 -9.53
C VAL A 53 2.64 7.28 -9.56
N GLU A 54 2.66 8.50 -10.08
CA GLU A 54 3.88 9.30 -10.29
C GLU A 54 4.23 10.20 -9.09
N ASP A 55 3.25 10.49 -8.22
CA ASP A 55 3.34 11.47 -7.15
C ASP A 55 3.41 10.84 -5.75
N VAL A 56 3.96 9.62 -5.64
CA VAL A 56 4.18 8.99 -4.32
C VAL A 56 5.09 9.87 -3.46
N PRO A 57 4.70 10.23 -2.23
CA PRO A 57 5.54 11.04 -1.34
C PRO A 57 6.95 10.46 -1.17
N SER A 58 7.97 11.30 -1.24
CA SER A 58 9.38 10.85 -1.15
C SER A 58 9.75 10.28 0.22
N ASP A 59 9.00 10.65 1.26
CA ASP A 59 9.11 10.17 2.63
C ASP A 59 8.01 9.16 2.99
N TRP A 60 7.46 8.49 1.97
CA TRP A 60 6.43 7.47 2.14
C TRP A 60 6.92 6.34 3.03
N VAL A 61 6.08 6.01 4.01
CA VAL A 61 6.21 4.86 4.89
C VAL A 61 4.83 4.23 4.96
N GLY A 62 4.77 2.90 5.12
CA GLY A 62 3.52 2.17 5.30
C GLY A 62 2.61 2.85 6.31
N GLU A 63 1.34 2.99 5.93
CA GLU A 63 0.26 3.59 6.72
C GLU A 63 0.35 5.09 7.01
N LYS A 64 1.42 5.79 6.61
CA LYS A 64 1.60 7.22 6.87
C LYS A 64 0.63 8.11 6.11
N TYR A 65 0.20 7.67 4.93
CA TYR A 65 -0.65 8.43 4.04
C TYR A 65 -1.92 7.66 3.66
N LEU A 66 -2.97 8.42 3.34
CA LEU A 66 -4.18 7.97 2.66
C LEU A 66 -4.06 8.29 1.17
N TYR A 67 -4.65 7.46 0.32
CA TYR A 67 -4.68 7.67 -1.13
C TYR A 67 -6.03 7.25 -1.73
N ASP A 68 -6.68 8.17 -2.45
CA ASP A 68 -8.00 7.93 -3.05
C ASP A 68 -7.94 7.48 -4.52
N GLY A 69 -6.74 7.31 -5.08
CA GLY A 69 -6.52 7.06 -6.51
C GLY A 69 -6.18 8.32 -7.31
N SER A 70 -6.22 9.50 -6.68
CA SER A 70 -5.90 10.77 -7.32
C SER A 70 -5.10 11.72 -6.43
N LYS A 71 -5.30 11.66 -5.11
CA LYS A 71 -4.68 12.59 -4.15
C LYS A 71 -4.21 11.86 -2.91
N TRP A 72 -3.10 12.37 -2.39
CA TRP A 72 -2.52 11.97 -1.11
C TRP A 72 -2.99 12.89 0.01
N SER A 73 -3.24 12.32 1.18
CA SER A 73 -3.47 13.07 2.43
C SER A 73 -2.81 12.35 3.61
N ASN A 74 -2.54 13.08 4.69
CA ASN A 74 -1.93 12.47 5.89
C ASN A 74 -2.93 11.54 6.59
N ASN A 75 -2.47 10.37 7.03
CA ASN A 75 -3.24 9.54 7.94
C ASN A 75 -3.18 10.15 9.35
N PRO A 76 -4.29 10.68 9.92
CA PRO A 76 -4.28 11.34 11.22
C PRO A 76 -3.99 10.37 12.38
N ASN A 77 -4.14 9.07 12.16
CA ASN A 77 -3.90 8.02 13.16
C ASN A 77 -2.48 7.46 13.09
N TRP A 78 -1.66 7.89 12.11
CA TRP A 78 -0.31 7.39 11.99
C TRP A 78 0.58 7.98 13.08
N VAL A 79 1.29 7.09 13.77
CA VAL A 79 2.30 7.43 14.77
C VAL A 79 3.64 6.93 14.26
N ASP A 80 4.63 7.80 14.28
CA ASP A 80 5.98 7.47 13.84
C ASP A 80 6.54 6.32 14.68
N PRO A 81 6.78 5.13 14.09
CA PRO A 81 7.25 3.98 14.84
C PRO A 81 8.69 4.17 15.36
N SER A 82 9.48 5.08 14.78
CA SER A 82 10.83 5.38 15.25
C SER A 82 10.86 6.20 16.55
N LYS A 83 9.73 6.81 16.93
CA LYS A 83 9.60 7.62 18.15
C LYS A 83 9.08 6.83 19.36
N LYS A 84 8.97 5.50 19.25
CA LYS A 84 8.28 4.67 20.25
C LYS A 84 9.12 4.33 21.49
N ASP A 85 10.37 4.80 21.57
CA ASP A 85 11.32 4.45 22.62
C ASP A 85 11.87 5.67 23.43
N GLU A 86 11.10 6.76 23.59
CA GLU A 86 11.41 7.82 24.60
C GLU A 86 10.72 7.58 25.94
#